data_AF-A0A0C6E278-F1
#
_entry.id   AF-A0A0C6E278-F1
#
_cell.length_a   1.000
_cell.length_b   1.000
_cell.length_c   1.000
_cell.angle_alpha   90.00
_cell.angle_beta   90.00
_cell.angle_gamma   90.00
#
_symmetry.space_group_name_H-M   'P 1'
#
loop_
_entity.id
_entity.type
_entity.pdbx_description
1 polymer ?
#
loop_
_entity_poly.entity_id
_entity_poly.type
_entity_poly.pdbx_seq_one_letter_code
_entity_poly.pdbx_strand_id
1 'polypeptide(L)'
;MEKPRIIELLKRDMEDEHGAIIQYLGHAYAIGEGEVACEIEAIAREEMRHLDWLAEAITDLGGELSFKRGMMDMTGKTVSEWMQANVGLENGAIAQYREHIKLIDNLKIKRLLERILSDEESHQGDFKHFVEKTLREKMTDKRGNITDTNTENLSWGIKHEYTVIIQYLLQSYATKNEETRKELQDQAVNEMQHMGWLSEKMIDKKGRPHLEHDKFEKTLEHNTMLKADIELEHKVADKYEQSAAQSTEGDVKELFRKLAAHERYHAEIFKDLLE
;
A
#
# COMPACT_ATOMS: atom_id res chain seq x y z
N MET A 1 0.12 -24.27 -20.56
CA MET A 1 -0.17 -24.46 -19.12
C MET A 1 -1.66 -24.21 -18.85
N GLU A 2 -2.28 -24.97 -17.94
CA GLU A 2 -3.72 -24.83 -17.61
C GLU A 2 -4.03 -23.51 -16.88
N LYS A 3 -5.22 -22.96 -17.15
CA LYS A 3 -5.68 -21.66 -16.63
C LYS A 3 -5.61 -21.53 -15.09
N PRO A 4 -6.05 -22.52 -14.27
CA PRO A 4 -5.92 -22.43 -12.81
C PRO A 4 -4.48 -22.29 -12.33
N ARG A 5 -3.53 -22.92 -13.04
CA ARG A 5 -2.11 -22.83 -12.67
C ARG A 5 -1.54 -21.45 -12.99
N ILE A 6 -1.98 -20.79 -14.06
CA ILE A 6 -1.60 -19.40 -14.36
C ILE A 6 -2.08 -18.47 -13.23
N ILE A 7 -3.35 -18.60 -12.83
CA ILE A 7 -3.94 -17.80 -11.74
C ILE A 7 -3.13 -17.95 -10.45
N GLU A 8 -2.71 -19.16 -10.10
CA GLU A 8 -1.93 -19.41 -8.88
C GLU A 8 -0.48 -18.89 -8.94
N LEU A 9 0.08 -18.64 -10.13
CA LEU A 9 1.36 -17.94 -10.26
C LEU A 9 1.16 -16.43 -10.12
N LEU A 10 0.17 -15.87 -10.82
CA LEU A 10 -0.13 -14.43 -10.76
C LEU A 10 -0.54 -13.99 -9.35
N LYS A 11 -1.23 -14.84 -8.60
CA LYS A 11 -1.56 -14.56 -7.19
C LYS A 11 -0.32 -14.46 -6.32
N ARG A 12 0.72 -15.27 -6.57
CA ARG A 12 1.99 -15.16 -5.83
C ARG A 12 2.71 -13.87 -6.19
N ASP A 13 2.76 -13.56 -7.49
CA ASP A 13 3.32 -12.29 -7.97
C ASP A 13 2.61 -11.11 -7.26
N MET A 14 1.27 -11.10 -7.25
CA MET A 14 0.47 -10.06 -6.58
C MET A 14 0.73 -9.97 -5.07
N GLU A 15 0.87 -11.12 -4.38
CA GLU A 15 1.21 -11.14 -2.95
C GLU A 15 2.60 -10.54 -2.70
N ASP A 16 3.59 -10.85 -3.54
CA ASP A 16 4.95 -10.33 -3.43
C ASP A 16 5.02 -8.83 -3.74
N GLU A 17 4.29 -8.34 -4.77
CA GLU A 17 4.15 -6.89 -5.04
C GLU A 17 3.57 -6.16 -3.83
N HIS A 18 2.56 -6.73 -3.19
CA HIS A 18 2.00 -6.17 -1.97
C HIS A 18 3.03 -6.11 -0.83
N GLY A 19 3.91 -7.11 -0.72
CA GLY A 19 5.04 -7.09 0.20
C GLY A 19 6.03 -5.98 -0.10
N ALA A 20 6.41 -5.81 -1.38
CA ALA A 20 7.32 -4.79 -1.86
C ALA A 20 6.83 -3.38 -1.55
N ILE A 21 5.58 -3.06 -1.88
CA ILE A 21 4.94 -1.77 -1.58
C ILE A 21 5.13 -1.40 -0.10
N ILE A 22 4.78 -2.32 0.81
CA ILE A 22 4.79 -2.03 2.24
C ILE A 22 6.22 -1.96 2.79
N GLN A 23 7.13 -2.81 2.32
CA GLN A 23 8.53 -2.73 2.70
C GLN A 23 9.16 -1.39 2.25
N TYR A 24 8.90 -0.98 1.02
CA TYR A 24 9.47 0.24 0.44
C TYR A 24 8.94 1.48 1.13
N LEU A 25 7.62 1.59 1.33
CA LEU A 25 7.03 2.67 2.11
C LEU A 25 7.55 2.68 3.55
N GLY A 26 7.66 1.50 4.19
CA GLY A 26 8.19 1.39 5.55
C GLY A 26 9.63 1.90 5.67
N HIS A 27 10.47 1.61 4.67
CA HIS A 27 11.84 2.13 4.60
C HIS A 27 11.88 3.62 4.26
N ALA A 28 11.09 4.11 3.30
CA ALA A 28 11.00 5.52 2.95
C ALA A 28 10.60 6.39 4.14
N TYR A 29 9.50 6.04 4.83
CA TYR A 29 9.05 6.76 6.03
C TYR A 29 10.11 6.71 7.14
N ALA A 30 10.77 5.56 7.35
CA ALA A 30 11.80 5.44 8.38
C ALA A 30 13.03 6.32 8.12
N ILE A 31 13.35 6.60 6.85
CA ILE A 31 14.44 7.48 6.43
C ILE A 31 14.08 8.97 6.63
N GLY A 32 12.78 9.28 6.62
CA GLY A 32 12.24 10.65 6.68
C GLY A 32 12.38 11.41 5.36
N GLU A 33 11.65 12.53 5.25
CA GLU A 33 11.59 13.32 4.01
C GLU A 33 12.98 13.67 3.45
N GLY A 34 13.13 13.44 2.15
CA GLY A 34 14.37 13.68 1.41
C GLY A 34 14.37 12.97 0.07
N GLU A 35 15.35 13.27 -0.77
CA GLU A 35 15.45 12.76 -2.15
C GLU A 35 15.32 11.23 -2.22
N VAL A 36 16.08 10.50 -1.39
CA VAL A 36 16.05 9.03 -1.36
C VAL A 36 14.68 8.50 -0.94
N ALA A 37 14.02 9.10 0.05
CA ALA A 37 12.68 8.68 0.45
C ALA A 37 11.66 8.90 -0.68
N CYS A 38 11.71 10.05 -1.35
CA CYS A 38 10.83 10.35 -2.48
C CYS A 38 11.04 9.38 -3.66
N GLU A 39 12.29 8.98 -3.93
CA GLU A 39 12.60 7.99 -4.98
C GLU A 39 12.11 6.58 -4.60
N ILE A 40 12.26 6.16 -3.34
CA ILE A 40 11.73 4.87 -2.88
C ILE A 40 10.20 4.85 -2.95
N GLU A 41 9.53 5.94 -2.58
CA GLU A 41 8.07 6.07 -2.72
C GLU A 41 7.63 6.07 -4.19
N ALA A 42 8.47 6.57 -5.10
CA ALA A 42 8.20 6.47 -6.53
C ALA A 42 8.21 5.02 -7.01
N ILE A 43 9.20 4.23 -6.59
CA ILE A 43 9.24 2.79 -6.85
C ILE A 43 8.01 2.11 -6.24
N ALA A 44 7.65 2.42 -4.98
CA ALA A 44 6.46 1.84 -4.35
C ALA A 44 5.15 2.13 -5.13
N ARG A 45 5.04 3.28 -5.81
CA ARG A 45 3.91 3.58 -6.70
C ARG A 45 3.94 2.78 -8.01
N GLU A 46 5.12 2.41 -8.50
CA GLU A 46 5.27 1.49 -9.63
C GLU A 46 4.84 0.07 -9.23
N GLU A 47 5.20 -0.40 -8.02
CA GLU A 47 4.71 -1.69 -7.50
C GLU A 47 3.19 -1.72 -7.30
N MET A 48 2.59 -0.60 -6.88
CA MET A 48 1.12 -0.47 -6.86
C MET A 48 0.50 -0.66 -8.24
N ARG A 49 1.19 -0.23 -9.31
CA ARG A 49 0.75 -0.43 -10.69
C ARG A 49 0.93 -1.89 -11.12
N HIS A 50 1.99 -2.56 -10.69
CA HIS A 50 2.19 -3.99 -10.93
C HIS A 50 1.07 -4.81 -10.28
N LEU A 51 0.77 -4.53 -9.01
CA LEU A 51 -0.33 -5.13 -8.26
C LEU A 51 -1.67 -4.94 -8.99
N ASP A 52 -1.96 -3.73 -9.47
CA ASP A 52 -3.16 -3.41 -10.25
C ASP A 52 -3.25 -4.25 -11.54
N TRP A 53 -2.19 -4.29 -12.34
CA TRP A 53 -2.18 -5.12 -13.56
C TRP A 53 -2.34 -6.61 -13.28
N LEU A 54 -1.73 -7.12 -12.21
CA LEU A 54 -1.85 -8.52 -11.80
C LEU A 54 -3.28 -8.83 -11.32
N ALA A 55 -3.89 -7.94 -10.55
CA ALA A 55 -5.26 -8.07 -10.10
C ALA A 55 -6.25 -8.09 -11.27
N GLU A 56 -6.10 -7.19 -12.25
CA GLU A 56 -6.88 -7.22 -13.48
C GLU A 56 -6.68 -8.53 -14.26
N ALA A 57 -5.43 -8.99 -14.41
CA ALA A 57 -5.13 -10.23 -15.11
C ALA A 57 -5.72 -11.47 -14.43
N ILE A 58 -5.69 -11.55 -13.10
CA ILE A 58 -6.32 -12.63 -12.33
C ILE A 58 -7.84 -12.60 -12.52
N THR A 59 -8.45 -11.41 -12.44
CA THR A 59 -9.90 -11.20 -12.58
C THR A 59 -10.39 -11.51 -14.00
N ASP A 60 -9.64 -11.13 -15.03
CA ASP A 60 -9.88 -11.49 -16.44
C ASP A 60 -9.87 -13.00 -16.64
N LEU A 61 -9.01 -13.70 -15.89
CA LEU A 61 -8.97 -15.15 -15.85
C LEU A 61 -10.05 -15.72 -14.91
N GLY A 62 -10.95 -14.92 -14.33
CA GLY A 62 -11.99 -15.39 -13.42
C GLY A 62 -11.43 -16.09 -12.17
N GLY A 63 -10.23 -15.71 -11.74
CA GLY A 63 -9.64 -16.12 -10.49
C GLY A 63 -10.09 -15.22 -9.33
N GLU A 64 -10.03 -15.74 -8.11
CA GLU A 64 -10.19 -14.94 -6.90
C GLU A 64 -8.86 -14.31 -6.50
N LEU A 65 -8.89 -13.01 -6.19
CA LEU A 65 -7.72 -12.25 -5.75
C LEU A 65 -7.22 -12.71 -4.38
N SER A 66 -5.91 -12.53 -4.17
CA SER A 66 -5.29 -12.72 -2.85
C SER A 66 -4.61 -11.44 -2.42
N PHE A 67 -5.17 -10.77 -1.42
CA PHE A 67 -4.55 -9.61 -0.77
C PHE A 67 -3.76 -10.03 0.47
N LYS A 68 -3.20 -11.25 0.48
CA LYS A 68 -2.16 -11.55 1.45
C LYS A 68 -0.95 -10.69 1.12
N ARG A 69 -0.23 -10.26 2.15
CA ARG A 69 1.04 -9.59 1.97
C ARG A 69 2.14 -10.65 1.89
N GLY A 70 2.98 -10.55 0.86
CA GLY A 70 4.18 -11.34 0.70
C GLY A 70 5.19 -11.12 1.83
N MET A 71 6.28 -11.87 1.81
CA MET A 71 7.31 -11.72 2.83
C MET A 71 8.02 -10.37 2.69
N MET A 72 8.37 -9.77 3.83
CA MET A 72 9.17 -8.54 3.91
C MET A 72 10.41 -8.79 4.77
N ASP A 73 11.50 -8.08 4.49
CA ASP A 73 12.68 -7.99 5.34
C ASP A 73 12.82 -6.57 5.92
N MET A 74 12.27 -6.41 7.13
CA MET A 74 12.35 -5.17 7.91
C MET A 74 13.43 -5.23 9.00
N THR A 75 14.37 -6.20 8.93
CA THR A 75 15.26 -6.55 10.06
C THR A 75 16.55 -5.73 10.13
N GLY A 76 16.90 -5.01 9.06
CA GLY A 76 18.10 -4.18 9.00
C GLY A 76 18.15 -3.11 10.12
N LYS A 77 19.36 -2.77 10.57
CA LYS A 77 19.59 -1.78 11.64
C LYS A 77 20.04 -0.42 11.12
N THR A 78 20.57 -0.38 9.90
CA THR A 78 21.05 0.83 9.23
C THR A 78 20.26 1.07 7.94
N VAL A 79 20.22 2.32 7.48
CA VAL A 79 19.55 2.68 6.22
C VAL A 79 20.13 1.90 5.03
N SER A 80 21.45 1.71 4.99
CA SER A 80 22.09 0.92 3.93
C SER A 80 21.70 -0.57 3.96
N GLU A 81 21.49 -1.15 5.15
CA GLU A 81 20.99 -2.53 5.26
C GLU A 81 19.54 -2.64 4.78
N TRP A 82 18.71 -1.61 4.98
CA TRP A 82 17.36 -1.57 4.41
C TRP A 82 17.37 -1.50 2.89
N MET A 83 18.25 -0.69 2.30
CA MET A 83 18.41 -0.65 0.85
C MET A 83 18.92 -2.00 0.31
N GLN A 84 19.80 -2.66 1.06
CA GLN A 84 20.27 -4.00 0.71
C GLN A 84 19.15 -5.06 0.79
N ALA A 85 18.24 -4.92 1.76
CA ALA A 85 17.04 -5.75 1.87
C ALA A 85 16.08 -5.52 0.69
N ASN A 86 15.91 -4.27 0.24
CA ASN A 86 15.15 -3.96 -0.97
C ASN A 86 15.81 -4.58 -2.22
N VAL A 87 17.13 -4.47 -2.40
CA VAL A 87 17.85 -5.22 -3.46
C VAL A 87 17.59 -6.73 -3.36
N GLY A 88 17.52 -7.28 -2.15
CA GLY A 88 17.19 -8.69 -1.93
C GLY A 88 15.80 -9.06 -2.44
N LEU A 89 14.81 -8.21 -2.17
CA LEU A 89 13.42 -8.39 -2.60
C LEU A 89 13.32 -8.39 -4.14
N GLU A 90 13.92 -7.39 -4.78
CA GLU A 90 14.03 -7.27 -6.24
C GLU A 90 14.69 -8.50 -6.90
N ASN A 91 15.76 -9.02 -6.30
CA ASN A 91 16.38 -10.25 -6.81
C ASN A 91 15.42 -11.45 -6.78
N GLY A 92 14.58 -11.52 -5.74
CA GLY A 92 13.53 -12.53 -5.61
C GLY A 92 12.47 -12.39 -6.69
N ALA A 93 11.92 -11.18 -6.84
CA ALA A 93 10.91 -10.85 -7.85
C ALA A 93 11.41 -11.13 -9.27
N ILE A 94 12.61 -10.65 -9.63
CA ILE A 94 13.23 -10.91 -10.94
C ILE A 94 13.38 -12.42 -11.21
N ALA A 95 13.82 -13.19 -10.22
CA ALA A 95 13.96 -14.64 -10.38
C ALA A 95 12.61 -15.31 -10.60
N GLN A 96 11.60 -14.92 -9.83
CA GLN A 96 10.24 -15.43 -9.93
C GLN A 96 9.59 -15.08 -11.27
N TYR A 97 9.61 -13.82 -11.69
CA TYR A 97 9.07 -13.39 -12.98
C TYR A 97 9.73 -14.12 -14.15
N ARG A 98 11.07 -14.26 -14.14
CA ARG A 98 11.78 -15.04 -15.17
C ARG A 98 11.38 -16.51 -15.19
N GLU A 99 11.02 -17.10 -14.05
CA GLU A 99 10.47 -18.45 -13.98
C GLU A 99 9.05 -18.50 -14.55
N HIS A 100 8.16 -17.63 -14.09
CA HIS A 100 6.76 -17.58 -14.51
C HIS A 100 6.62 -17.33 -16.02
N ILE A 101 7.43 -16.41 -16.59
CA ILE A 101 7.50 -16.13 -18.04
C ILE A 101 7.87 -17.37 -18.86
N LYS A 102 8.69 -18.29 -18.32
CA LYS A 102 9.04 -19.55 -19.00
C LYS A 102 7.92 -20.59 -18.93
N LEU A 103 7.11 -20.56 -17.87
CA LEU A 103 6.03 -21.52 -17.62
C LEU A 103 4.71 -21.15 -18.32
N ILE A 104 4.48 -19.86 -18.58
CA ILE A 104 3.22 -19.35 -19.11
C ILE A 104 3.27 -19.23 -20.64
N ASP A 105 2.40 -19.98 -21.33
CA ASP A 105 2.26 -19.92 -22.80
C ASP A 105 1.35 -18.78 -23.28
N ASN A 106 0.51 -18.22 -22.39
CA ASN A 106 -0.43 -17.15 -22.76
C ASN A 106 0.33 -15.87 -23.12
N LEU A 107 0.29 -15.47 -24.39
CA LEU A 107 1.04 -14.33 -24.91
C LEU A 107 0.66 -12.98 -24.28
N LYS A 108 -0.61 -12.76 -23.90
CA LYS A 108 -1.05 -11.53 -23.22
C LYS A 108 -0.42 -11.43 -21.83
N ILE A 109 -0.50 -12.52 -21.06
CA ILE A 109 0.07 -12.59 -19.71
C ILE A 109 1.59 -12.50 -19.77
N LYS A 110 2.22 -13.23 -20.70
CA LYS A 110 3.68 -13.20 -20.86
C LYS A 110 4.20 -11.78 -21.14
N ARG A 111 3.52 -11.03 -22.02
CA ARG A 111 3.86 -9.63 -22.29
C ARG A 111 3.73 -8.75 -21.04
N LEU A 112 2.70 -8.96 -20.24
CA LEU A 112 2.53 -8.24 -18.98
C LEU A 112 3.70 -8.53 -18.02
N LEU A 113 4.02 -9.81 -17.82
CA LEU A 113 5.12 -10.19 -16.93
C LEU A 113 6.49 -9.72 -17.44
N GLU A 114 6.71 -9.70 -18.76
CA GLU A 114 7.92 -9.12 -19.36
C GLU A 114 8.02 -7.60 -19.14
N ARG A 115 6.88 -6.89 -19.11
CA ARG A 115 6.83 -5.46 -18.78
C ARG A 115 7.20 -5.21 -17.32
N ILE A 116 6.61 -5.98 -16.40
CA ILE A 116 6.88 -5.91 -14.96
C ILE A 116 8.35 -6.23 -14.69
N LEU A 117 8.85 -7.36 -15.21
CA LEU A 117 10.26 -7.76 -15.07
C LEU A 117 11.24 -6.64 -15.49
N SER A 118 10.90 -5.85 -16.51
CA SER A 118 11.74 -4.72 -16.93
C SER A 118 11.78 -3.60 -15.90
N ASP A 119 10.69 -3.38 -15.16
CA ASP A 119 10.64 -2.40 -14.06
C ASP A 119 11.44 -2.93 -12.85
N GLU A 120 11.24 -4.19 -12.45
CA GLU A 120 12.03 -4.83 -11.36
C GLU A 120 13.55 -4.75 -11.61
N GLU A 121 13.99 -4.99 -12.86
CA GLU A 121 15.40 -4.87 -13.23
C GLU A 121 15.92 -3.43 -13.09
N SER A 122 15.06 -2.43 -13.33
CA SER A 122 15.37 -1.01 -13.10
C SER A 122 15.42 -0.68 -11.61
N HIS A 123 14.37 -1.05 -10.86
CA HIS A 123 14.25 -0.85 -9.41
C HIS A 123 15.43 -1.45 -8.66
N GLN A 124 15.86 -2.65 -9.04
CA GLN A 124 17.09 -3.25 -8.52
C GLN A 124 18.32 -2.36 -8.72
N GLY A 125 18.46 -1.77 -9.91
CA GLY A 125 19.53 -0.83 -10.23
C GLY A 125 19.51 0.40 -9.31
N ASP A 126 18.31 0.95 -9.10
CA ASP A 126 18.07 2.10 -8.23
C ASP A 126 18.38 1.78 -6.77
N PHE A 127 17.91 0.66 -6.23
CA PHE A 127 18.23 0.26 -4.86
C PHE A 127 19.72 -0.02 -4.64
N LYS A 128 20.42 -0.60 -5.63
CA LYS A 128 21.89 -0.74 -5.58
C LYS A 128 22.56 0.62 -5.50
N HIS A 129 22.09 1.59 -6.26
CA HIS A 129 22.58 2.97 -6.17
C HIS A 129 22.28 3.58 -4.79
N PHE A 130 21.11 3.33 -4.21
CA PHE A 130 20.74 3.83 -2.89
C PHE A 130 21.58 3.21 -1.76
N VAL A 131 22.02 1.95 -1.88
CA VAL A 131 22.99 1.37 -0.93
C VAL A 131 24.25 2.24 -0.87
N GLU A 132 24.83 2.59 -2.02
CA GLU A 132 26.05 3.42 -2.07
C GLU A 132 25.81 4.85 -1.58
N LYS A 133 24.69 5.46 -2.00
CA LYS A 133 24.32 6.83 -1.65
C LYS A 133 24.09 6.99 -0.16
N THR A 134 23.29 6.11 0.44
CA THR A 134 22.95 6.15 1.88
C THR A 134 24.17 5.97 2.77
N LEU A 135 25.15 5.15 2.35
CA LEU A 135 26.45 5.01 3.03
C LEU A 135 27.28 6.29 2.94
N ARG A 136 27.40 6.87 1.74
CA ARG A 136 28.17 8.09 1.50
C ARG A 136 27.62 9.28 2.30
N GLU A 137 26.29 9.39 2.34
CA GLU A 137 25.57 10.48 3.03
C GLU A 137 25.36 10.20 4.52
N LYS A 138 25.73 9.01 5.00
CA LYS A 138 25.60 8.59 6.41
C LYS A 138 24.18 8.75 6.93
N MET A 139 23.20 8.35 6.11
CA MET A 139 21.79 8.44 6.45
C MET A 139 21.45 7.58 7.67
N THR A 140 20.48 8.03 8.46
CA THR A 140 20.14 7.45 9.76
C THR A 140 18.65 7.17 9.86
N ASP A 141 18.27 6.13 10.60
CA ASP A 141 16.90 5.89 11.04
C ASP A 141 16.33 7.13 11.76
N LYS A 142 15.22 7.66 11.25
CA LYS A 142 14.49 8.80 11.85
C LYS A 142 13.40 8.35 12.81
N ARG A 143 13.05 7.06 12.83
CA ARG A 143 12.09 6.51 13.79
C ARG A 143 12.61 6.71 15.20
N GLY A 144 11.68 6.94 16.11
CA GLY A 144 11.95 6.88 17.54
C GLY A 144 11.04 5.87 18.23
N ASN A 145 10.93 6.03 19.54
CA ASN A 145 10.14 5.15 20.40
C ASN A 145 9.19 5.95 21.30
N ILE A 146 8.83 7.18 20.91
CA ILE A 146 7.84 7.96 21.66
C ILE A 146 6.50 7.24 21.57
N THR A 147 5.84 7.12 22.73
CA THR A 147 4.50 6.56 22.85
C THR A 147 3.71 7.47 23.78
N ASP A 148 2.69 8.09 23.22
CA ASP A 148 1.75 9.02 23.83
C ASP A 148 0.42 8.96 23.08
N THR A 149 -0.58 9.72 23.52
CA THR A 149 -1.91 9.71 22.91
C THR A 149 -1.91 10.11 21.43
N ASN A 150 -1.02 11.01 21.00
CA ASN A 150 -0.94 11.42 19.60
C ASN A 150 -0.38 10.28 18.73
N THR A 151 0.75 9.69 19.13
CA THR A 151 1.36 8.55 18.44
C THR A 151 0.47 7.30 18.47
N GLU A 152 -0.31 7.07 19.54
CA GLU A 152 -1.32 6.01 19.58
C GLU A 152 -2.43 6.23 18.54
N ASN A 153 -2.97 7.45 18.45
CA ASN A 153 -4.01 7.79 17.46
C ASN A 153 -3.46 7.77 16.02
N LEU A 154 -2.22 8.22 15.79
CA LEU A 154 -1.55 8.11 14.49
C LEU A 154 -1.34 6.65 14.09
N SER A 155 -0.89 5.79 15.02
CA SER A 155 -0.71 4.35 14.80
C SER A 155 -2.04 3.67 14.45
N TRP A 156 -3.12 4.03 15.15
CA TRP A 156 -4.46 3.57 14.82
C TRP A 156 -4.87 3.98 13.40
N GLY A 157 -4.65 5.23 13.02
CA GLY A 157 -4.95 5.74 11.68
C GLY A 157 -4.18 4.97 10.60
N ILE A 158 -2.86 4.85 10.73
CA ILE A 158 -2.00 4.11 9.76
C ILE A 158 -2.54 2.70 9.51
N LYS A 159 -2.89 2.00 10.59
CA LYS A 159 -3.46 0.65 10.51
C LYS A 159 -4.83 0.64 9.85
N HIS A 160 -5.66 1.62 10.16
CA HIS A 160 -6.98 1.76 9.57
C HIS A 160 -6.88 2.01 8.06
N GLU A 161 -6.11 3.01 7.63
CA GLU A 161 -5.97 3.36 6.21
C GLU A 161 -5.44 2.16 5.42
N TYR A 162 -4.44 1.45 5.96
CA TYR A 162 -3.96 0.25 5.31
C TYR A 162 -5.05 -0.83 5.17
N THR A 163 -5.94 -0.95 6.15
CA THR A 163 -7.06 -1.89 6.11
C THR A 163 -8.07 -1.50 5.02
N VAL A 164 -8.46 -0.23 4.93
CA VAL A 164 -9.46 0.23 3.95
C VAL A 164 -8.92 0.30 2.52
N ILE A 165 -7.62 0.57 2.33
CA ILE A 165 -6.95 0.44 1.01
C ILE A 165 -7.19 -0.97 0.45
N ILE A 166 -6.91 -2.01 1.24
CA ILE A 166 -7.09 -3.40 0.81
C ILE A 166 -8.58 -3.71 0.57
N GLN A 167 -9.45 -3.24 1.45
CA GLN A 167 -10.90 -3.43 1.33
C GLN A 167 -11.44 -2.85 0.01
N TYR A 168 -11.15 -1.58 -0.27
CA TYR A 168 -11.64 -0.86 -1.43
C TYR A 168 -11.04 -1.41 -2.72
N LEU A 169 -9.75 -1.78 -2.73
CA LEU A 169 -9.16 -2.48 -3.87
C LEU A 169 -9.88 -3.81 -4.13
N LEU A 170 -10.08 -4.66 -3.12
CA LEU A 170 -10.79 -5.94 -3.29
C LEU A 170 -12.20 -5.75 -3.87
N GLN A 171 -12.97 -4.82 -3.29
CA GLN A 171 -14.32 -4.51 -3.72
C GLN A 171 -14.34 -3.96 -5.16
N SER A 172 -13.36 -3.12 -5.52
CA SER A 172 -13.25 -2.51 -6.85
C SER A 172 -13.06 -3.57 -7.96
N TYR A 173 -12.22 -4.57 -7.74
CA TYR A 173 -12.03 -5.65 -8.72
C TYR A 173 -13.19 -6.64 -8.76
N ALA A 174 -13.99 -6.72 -7.69
CA ALA A 174 -15.14 -7.62 -7.61
C ALA A 174 -16.40 -7.04 -8.26
N THR A 175 -16.58 -5.72 -8.25
CA THR A 175 -17.78 -5.08 -8.79
C THR A 175 -17.80 -5.10 -10.32
N LYS A 176 -19.00 -5.24 -10.89
CA LYS A 176 -19.24 -5.12 -12.33
C LYS A 176 -19.67 -3.70 -12.74
N ASN A 177 -20.00 -2.85 -11.77
CA ASN A 177 -20.33 -1.45 -12.03
C ASN A 177 -19.01 -0.68 -12.22
N GLU A 178 -18.81 -0.13 -13.41
CA GLU A 178 -17.59 0.57 -13.79
C GLU A 178 -17.38 1.86 -12.98
N GLU A 179 -18.46 2.59 -12.69
CA GLU A 179 -18.42 3.82 -11.88
C GLU A 179 -18.02 3.48 -10.45
N THR A 180 -18.67 2.47 -9.85
CA THR A 180 -18.29 1.98 -8.51
C THR A 180 -16.85 1.49 -8.45
N ARG A 181 -16.38 0.76 -9.46
CA ARG A 181 -15.00 0.31 -9.54
C ARG A 181 -14.04 1.49 -9.49
N LYS A 182 -14.32 2.50 -10.32
CA LYS A 182 -13.48 3.69 -10.43
C LYS A 182 -13.46 4.48 -9.12
N GLU A 183 -14.61 4.73 -8.52
CA GLU A 183 -14.68 5.51 -7.27
C GLU A 183 -14.04 4.77 -6.09
N LEU A 184 -14.17 3.43 -6.00
CA LEU A 184 -13.45 2.63 -5.00
C LEU A 184 -11.93 2.67 -5.20
N GLN A 185 -11.46 2.63 -6.45
CA GLN A 185 -10.02 2.77 -6.75
C GLN A 185 -9.52 4.18 -6.41
N ASP A 186 -10.29 5.21 -6.75
CA ASP A 186 -9.95 6.61 -6.44
C ASP A 186 -9.88 6.82 -4.91
N GLN A 187 -10.83 6.26 -4.14
CA GLN A 187 -10.78 6.32 -2.68
C GLN A 187 -9.61 5.51 -2.11
N ALA A 188 -9.33 4.31 -2.60
CA ALA A 188 -8.16 3.55 -2.18
C ALA A 188 -6.84 4.33 -2.37
N VAL A 189 -6.72 5.11 -3.45
CA VAL A 189 -5.58 6.00 -3.66
C VAL A 189 -5.56 7.15 -2.66
N ASN A 190 -6.73 7.70 -2.28
CA ASN A 190 -6.80 8.73 -1.24
C ASN A 190 -6.37 8.18 0.13
N GLU A 191 -6.77 6.95 0.47
CA GLU A 191 -6.36 6.29 1.70
C GLU A 191 -4.86 5.98 1.74
N MET A 192 -4.24 5.65 0.60
CA MET A 192 -2.78 5.54 0.52
C MET A 192 -2.09 6.85 0.88
N GLN A 193 -2.65 7.98 0.45
CA GLN A 193 -2.15 9.30 0.80
C GLN A 193 -2.35 9.61 2.29
N HIS A 194 -3.49 9.24 2.87
CA HIS A 194 -3.73 9.35 4.32
C HIS A 194 -2.70 8.58 5.13
N MET A 195 -2.46 7.31 4.75
CA MET A 195 -1.46 6.45 5.39
C MET A 195 -0.06 7.07 5.35
N GLY A 196 0.30 7.71 4.23
CA GLY A 196 1.55 8.47 4.07
C GLY A 196 1.65 9.64 5.04
N TRP A 197 0.67 10.55 5.03
CA TRP A 197 0.66 11.71 5.92
C TRP A 197 0.71 11.32 7.41
N LEU A 198 -0.01 10.27 7.80
CA LEU A 198 0.01 9.76 9.16
C LEU A 198 1.39 9.18 9.52
N SER A 199 2.03 8.47 8.60
CA SER A 199 3.36 7.88 8.79
C SER A 199 4.45 8.94 8.88
N GLU A 200 4.41 9.96 8.03
CA GLU A 200 5.29 11.13 8.10
C GLU A 200 5.12 11.87 9.44
N LYS A 201 3.86 12.13 9.85
CA LYS A 201 3.57 12.79 11.12
C LYS A 201 4.03 11.95 12.32
N MET A 202 3.93 10.63 12.23
CA MET A 202 4.48 9.72 13.23
C MET A 202 6.01 9.85 13.35
N ILE A 203 6.73 10.01 12.24
CA ILE A 203 8.19 10.20 12.21
C ILE A 203 8.59 11.57 12.78
N ASP A 204 7.87 12.64 12.45
CA ASP A 204 8.04 13.98 13.04
C ASP A 204 7.96 13.92 14.57
N LYS A 205 7.04 13.09 15.07
CA LYS A 205 6.80 12.87 16.49
C LYS A 205 7.80 11.93 17.15
N LYS A 206 8.84 11.48 16.42
CA LYS A 206 9.80 10.47 16.91
C LYS A 206 9.11 9.20 17.40
N GLY A 207 7.99 8.87 16.78
CA GLY A 207 7.34 7.57 16.90
C GLY A 207 7.88 6.58 15.87
N ARG A 208 7.18 5.46 15.75
CA ARG A 208 7.50 4.36 14.83
C ARG A 208 6.23 3.97 14.07
N PRO A 209 6.15 4.26 12.75
CA PRO A 209 5.06 3.75 11.93
C PRO A 209 5.03 2.23 11.95
N HIS A 210 3.84 1.67 12.06
CA HIS A 210 3.61 0.22 12.00
C HIS A 210 2.63 -0.07 10.88
N LEU A 211 3.16 -0.47 9.72
CA LEU A 211 2.38 -0.75 8.52
C LEU A 211 1.82 -2.18 8.59
N GLU A 212 0.86 -2.37 9.49
CA GLU A 212 0.07 -3.59 9.59
C GLU A 212 -1.40 -3.26 9.41
N HIS A 213 -2.15 -4.15 8.77
CA HIS A 213 -3.59 -4.01 8.58
C HIS A 213 -4.36 -4.95 9.53
N ASP A 214 -5.63 -4.67 9.75
CA ASP A 214 -6.56 -5.57 10.45
C ASP A 214 -7.35 -6.44 9.46
N LYS A 215 -8.30 -7.21 9.99
CA LYS A 215 -9.32 -7.85 9.16
C LYS A 215 -10.20 -6.77 8.54
N PHE A 216 -10.39 -6.87 7.23
CA PHE A 216 -11.28 -6.01 6.45
C PHE A 216 -12.58 -6.74 6.06
N GLU A 217 -13.60 -5.97 5.71
CA GLU A 217 -14.87 -6.49 5.21
C GLU A 217 -14.69 -7.12 3.83
N LYS A 218 -15.36 -8.25 3.58
CA LYS A 218 -15.27 -9.01 2.32
C LYS A 218 -16.61 -9.10 1.60
N THR A 219 -17.60 -8.34 2.05
CA THR A 219 -18.91 -8.25 1.40
C THR A 219 -18.75 -7.64 0.02
N LEU A 220 -19.24 -8.35 -1.00
CA LEU A 220 -19.15 -7.95 -2.41
C LEU A 220 -20.52 -7.70 -3.05
N GLU A 221 -21.61 -7.91 -2.32
CA GLU A 221 -22.95 -7.55 -2.80
C GLU A 221 -23.04 -6.02 -2.77
N HIS A 222 -23.23 -5.42 -3.95
CA HIS A 222 -23.06 -4.00 -4.21
C HIS A 222 -23.70 -3.07 -3.17
N ASN A 223 -24.99 -3.26 -2.87
CA ASN A 223 -25.70 -2.36 -1.96
C ASN A 223 -25.33 -2.58 -0.49
N THR A 224 -25.09 -3.83 -0.10
CA THR A 224 -24.68 -4.18 1.26
C THR A 224 -23.26 -3.71 1.55
N MET A 225 -22.36 -3.87 0.58
CA MET A 225 -20.97 -3.40 0.59
C MET A 225 -20.91 -1.89 0.80
N LEU A 226 -21.51 -1.10 -0.11
CA LEU A 226 -21.48 0.37 -0.02
C LEU A 226 -22.09 0.89 1.28
N LYS A 227 -23.17 0.28 1.80
CA LYS A 227 -23.73 0.67 3.10
C LYS A 227 -22.77 0.42 4.27
N ALA A 228 -22.05 -0.70 4.23
CA ALA A 228 -21.04 -1.01 5.24
C ALA A 228 -19.85 -0.03 5.16
N ASP A 229 -19.41 0.31 3.94
CA ASP A 229 -18.33 1.27 3.71
C ASP A 229 -18.75 2.68 4.18
N ILE A 230 -19.95 3.16 3.85
CA ILE A 230 -20.48 4.45 4.35
C ILE A 230 -20.52 4.50 5.89
N GLU A 231 -20.97 3.43 6.53
CA GLU A 231 -21.02 3.37 8.00
C GLU A 231 -19.61 3.38 8.61
N LEU A 232 -18.65 2.71 7.96
CA LEU A 232 -17.25 2.71 8.36
C LEU A 232 -16.66 4.12 8.26
N GLU A 233 -16.82 4.78 7.11
CA GLU A 233 -16.32 6.13 6.84
C GLU A 233 -16.80 7.14 7.88
N HIS A 234 -18.10 7.12 8.21
CA HIS A 234 -18.63 7.99 9.26
C HIS A 234 -18.01 7.72 10.64
N LYS A 235 -17.82 6.46 11.02
CA LYS A 235 -17.17 6.10 12.30
C LYS A 235 -15.73 6.57 12.36
N VAL A 236 -15.01 6.47 11.25
CA VAL A 236 -13.60 6.85 11.14
C VAL A 236 -13.46 8.36 11.18
N ALA A 237 -14.32 9.08 10.47
CA ALA A 237 -14.43 10.54 10.56
C ALA A 237 -14.62 11.01 12.02
N ASP A 238 -15.57 10.42 12.75
CA ASP A 238 -15.83 10.75 14.15
C ASP A 238 -14.63 10.44 15.06
N LYS A 239 -13.93 9.32 14.80
CA LYS A 239 -12.72 8.95 15.55
C LYS A 239 -11.56 9.90 15.27
N TYR A 240 -11.41 10.40 14.04
CA TYR A 240 -10.43 11.43 13.72
C TYR A 240 -10.77 12.77 14.38
N GLU A 241 -12.04 13.17 14.42
CA GLU A 241 -12.44 14.36 15.18
C GLU A 241 -12.16 14.25 16.68
N GLN A 242 -12.44 13.08 17.26
CA GLN A 242 -12.10 12.81 18.65
C GLN A 242 -10.59 12.94 18.89
N SER A 243 -9.78 12.37 18.00
CA SER A 243 -8.31 12.44 18.08
C SER A 243 -7.82 13.89 17.94
N ALA A 244 -8.42 14.69 17.05
CA ALA A 244 -8.16 16.12 16.92
C ALA A 244 -8.56 16.93 18.17
N ALA A 245 -9.64 16.55 18.84
CA ALA A 245 -10.08 17.21 20.07
C ALA A 245 -9.16 16.91 21.27
N GLN A 246 -8.56 15.73 21.30
CA GLN A 246 -7.62 15.29 22.34
C GLN A 246 -6.21 15.88 22.17
N SER A 247 -5.82 16.20 20.93
CA SER A 247 -4.49 16.74 20.66
C SER A 247 -4.35 18.22 21.05
N THR A 248 -3.26 18.54 21.75
CA THR A 248 -2.83 19.92 22.03
C THR A 248 -1.84 20.46 21.00
N GLU A 249 -1.35 19.60 20.10
CA GLU A 249 -0.40 19.95 19.04
C GLU A 249 -1.15 20.43 17.80
N GLY A 250 -0.85 21.65 17.34
CA GLY A 250 -1.62 22.31 16.28
C GLY A 250 -1.59 21.57 14.95
N ASP A 251 -0.42 21.05 14.55
CA ASP A 251 -0.20 20.34 13.29
C ASP A 251 -0.85 18.95 13.28
N VAL A 252 -0.72 18.19 14.37
CA VAL A 252 -1.40 16.88 14.53
C VAL A 252 -2.92 17.05 14.51
N LYS A 253 -3.42 18.09 15.19
CA LYS A 253 -4.85 18.42 15.20
C LYS A 253 -5.39 18.80 13.83
N GLU A 254 -4.62 19.56 13.06
CA GLU A 254 -4.99 19.92 11.69
C GLU A 254 -5.03 18.70 10.77
N LEU A 255 -4.03 17.82 10.87
CA LEU A 255 -4.00 16.56 10.11
C LEU A 255 -5.26 15.73 10.39
N PHE A 256 -5.59 15.46 11.64
CA PHE A 256 -6.79 14.66 11.97
C PHE A 256 -8.09 15.31 11.49
N ARG A 257 -8.21 16.64 11.55
CA ARG A 257 -9.39 17.33 11.00
C ARG A 257 -9.49 17.22 9.49
N LYS A 258 -8.35 17.25 8.80
CA LYS A 258 -8.29 17.06 7.35
C LYS A 258 -8.76 15.65 6.98
N LEU A 259 -8.23 14.62 7.63
CA LEU A 259 -8.64 13.22 7.44
C LEU A 259 -10.14 13.04 7.72
N ALA A 260 -10.64 13.57 8.84
CA ALA A 260 -12.08 13.53 9.14
C ALA A 260 -12.98 14.21 8.10
N ALA A 261 -12.46 15.19 7.36
CA ALA A 261 -13.19 15.83 6.27
C ALA A 261 -13.17 14.97 4.99
N HIS A 262 -12.06 14.28 4.73
CA HIS A 262 -11.92 13.36 3.60
C HIS A 262 -12.81 12.12 3.78
N GLU A 263 -12.84 11.49 4.96
CA GLU A 263 -13.73 10.33 5.20
C GLU A 263 -15.21 10.66 5.00
N ARG A 264 -15.63 11.88 5.37
CA ARG A 264 -17.01 12.33 5.11
C ARG A 264 -17.27 12.51 3.63
N TYR A 265 -16.28 12.98 2.89
CA TYR A 265 -16.39 13.09 1.44
C TYR A 265 -16.48 11.69 0.80
N HIS A 266 -15.66 10.72 1.23
CA HIS A 266 -15.76 9.32 0.80
C HIS A 266 -17.16 8.75 1.04
N ALA A 267 -17.73 8.97 2.24
CA ALA A 267 -19.07 8.53 2.58
C ALA A 267 -20.15 9.11 1.64
N GLU A 268 -20.08 10.39 1.26
CA GLU A 268 -21.03 10.98 0.32
C GLU A 268 -20.85 10.42 -1.10
N ILE A 269 -19.61 10.20 -1.55
CA ILE A 269 -19.36 9.53 -2.85
C ILE A 269 -19.95 8.12 -2.86
N PHE A 270 -19.73 7.31 -1.82
CA PHE A 270 -20.31 5.97 -1.73
C PHE A 270 -21.83 5.99 -1.65
N LYS A 271 -22.43 7.04 -1.09
CA LYS A 271 -23.86 7.22 -1.05
C LYS A 271 -24.43 7.58 -2.43
N ASP A 272 -23.74 8.42 -3.21
CA ASP A 272 -24.15 8.72 -4.59
C ASP A 272 -24.16 7.44 -5.46
N LEU A 273 -23.29 6.46 -5.18
CA LEU A 273 -23.26 5.16 -5.86
C LEU A 273 -24.43 4.22 -5.49
N LEU A 274 -25.23 4.54 -4.47
CA LEU A 274 -26.41 3.75 -4.08
C LEU A 274 -27.70 4.23 -4.79
N GLU A 275 -27.70 5.40 -5.41
CA GLU A 275 -28.86 6.05 -6.05
C GLU A 275 -29.07 5.57 -7.50
#